data_AF-A0A535GTI1-F1
#
_entry.id   AF-A0A535GTI1-F1
#
_cell.length_a   1.000
_cell.length_b   1.000
_cell.length_c   1.000
_cell.angle_alpha   90.00
_cell.angle_beta   90.00
_cell.angle_gamma   90.00
#
_symmetry.space_group_name_H-M   'P 1'
#
loop_
_entity.id
_entity.type
_entity.pdbx_description
1 polymer ?
#
loop_
_entity_poly.entity_id
_entity_poly.type
_entity_poly.pdbx_seq_one_letter_code
_entity_poly.pdbx_strand_id
1 'polypeptide(L)'
;MSEPILRLEARDAVRVNGAWRIRWRVTNVGSDHVRLVAVRAPHSRFRSDPVDLNALVVEQATVEQTLRVEAAPGEEIENAFVIFVAVKEHETWRVLFRVRVRMSADGTPAPVVEAMSTHRVGFTEV
;
A
#
# COMPACT_ATOMS: atom_id res chain seq x y z
N MET A 1 -18.82 -14.01 -6.13
CA MET A 1 -17.73 -13.10 -6.54
C MET A 1 -16.61 -13.22 -5.52
N SER A 2 -15.37 -13.38 -5.96
CA SER A 2 -14.21 -13.57 -5.09
C SER A 2 -13.52 -12.23 -4.82
N GLU A 3 -13.04 -12.05 -3.59
CA GLU A 3 -12.24 -10.89 -3.21
C GLU A 3 -10.94 -10.78 -4.04
N PRO A 4 -10.39 -9.58 -4.23
CA PRO A 4 -9.08 -9.42 -4.86
C PRO A 4 -8.00 -9.99 -3.95
N ILE A 5 -7.17 -10.91 -4.47
CA ILE A 5 -6.02 -11.45 -3.73
C ILE A 5 -4.76 -10.84 -4.33
N LEU A 6 -4.11 -9.98 -3.55
CA LEU A 6 -2.94 -9.23 -3.98
C LEU A 6 -1.76 -9.49 -3.05
N ARG A 7 -0.55 -9.43 -3.60
CA ARG A 7 0.70 -9.31 -2.84
C ARG A 7 1.29 -7.92 -3.05
N LEU A 8 1.91 -7.39 -2.00
CA LEU A 8 2.55 -6.08 -2.02
C LEU A 8 3.99 -6.23 -1.54
N GLU A 9 4.93 -5.61 -2.25
CA GLU A 9 6.34 -5.65 -1.91
C GLU A 9 6.97 -4.28 -2.16
N ALA A 10 7.69 -3.75 -1.17
CA ALA A 10 8.54 -2.57 -1.38
C ALA A 10 9.72 -2.97 -2.26
N ARG A 11 10.01 -2.20 -3.31
CA ARG A 11 11.13 -2.44 -4.22
C ARG A 11 12.23 -1.41 -4.03
N ASP A 12 11.86 -0.13 -4.00
CA ASP A 12 12.79 0.96 -3.81
C ASP A 12 12.18 1.99 -2.84
N ALA A 13 13.04 2.68 -2.09
CA ALA A 13 12.67 3.84 -1.29
C ALA A 13 13.70 4.95 -1.53
N VAL A 14 13.23 6.09 -2.03
CA VAL A 14 14.09 7.25 -2.31
C VAL A 14 13.56 8.49 -1.62
N ARG A 15 14.46 9.35 -1.17
CA ARG A 15 14.08 10.60 -0.52
C ARG A 15 13.82 11.68 -1.56
N VAL A 16 12.63 12.29 -1.52
CA VAL A 16 12.20 13.35 -2.43
C VAL A 16 11.54 14.47 -1.63
N ASN A 17 12.09 15.68 -1.69
CA ASN A 17 11.57 16.87 -1.00
C ASN A 17 11.23 16.63 0.48
N GLY A 18 12.11 15.93 1.20
CA GLY A 18 11.96 15.63 2.63
C GLY A 18 11.05 14.44 2.97
N ALA A 19 10.31 13.89 2.01
CA ALA A 19 9.47 12.69 2.14
C ALA A 19 10.11 11.46 1.49
N TRP A 20 9.57 10.28 1.78
CA TRP A 20 10.00 9.01 1.18
C TRP A 20 9.07 8.64 0.04
N ARG A 21 9.60 8.48 -1.17
CA ARG A 21 8.87 7.86 -2.27
C ARG A 21 9.22 6.38 -2.30
N ILE A 22 8.23 5.54 -2.01
CA ILE A 22 8.36 4.09 -2.06
C ILE A 22 7.75 3.59 -3.35
N ARG A 23 8.50 2.75 -4.06
CA ARG A 23 8.03 1.99 -5.22
C ARG A 23 7.53 0.63 -4.76
N TRP A 24 6.25 0.40 -4.96
CA TRP A 24 5.58 -0.84 -4.64
C TRP A 24 5.43 -1.71 -5.89
N ARG A 25 5.79 -2.99 -5.78
CA ARG A 25 5.29 -4.01 -6.70
C ARG A 25 3.99 -4.57 -6.13
N VAL A 26 2.93 -4.49 -6.91
CA VAL A 26 1.64 -5.12 -6.61
C VAL A 26 1.49 -6.31 -7.55
N THR A 27 1.31 -7.50 -7.01
CA THR A 27 1.11 -8.73 -7.79
C THR A 27 -0.31 -9.22 -7.57
N ASN A 28 -1.04 -9.47 -8.64
CA ASN A 28 -2.33 -10.15 -8.58
C ASN A 28 -2.10 -11.66 -8.55
N VAL A 29 -2.56 -12.32 -7.51
CA VAL A 29 -2.50 -13.79 -7.39
C VAL A 29 -3.87 -14.42 -7.60
N GLY A 30 -4.91 -13.61 -7.82
CA GLY A 30 -6.22 -14.06 -8.27
C GLY A 30 -6.30 -14.22 -9.79
N SER A 31 -7.46 -14.70 -10.28
CA SER A 31 -7.70 -14.96 -11.70
C SER A 31 -8.07 -13.70 -12.50
N ASP A 32 -8.79 -12.77 -11.88
CA ASP A 32 -9.38 -11.63 -12.59
C ASP A 32 -8.58 -10.36 -12.33
N HIS A 33 -8.52 -9.49 -13.33
CA HIS A 33 -7.79 -8.23 -13.22
C HIS A 33 -8.37 -7.34 -12.12
N VAL A 34 -7.49 -6.59 -11.47
CA VAL A 34 -7.86 -5.66 -10.40
C VAL A 34 -7.43 -4.25 -10.78
N ARG A 35 -8.34 -3.28 -10.73
CA ARG A 35 -8.00 -1.86 -10.92
C ARG A 35 -7.75 -1.21 -9.57
N LEU A 36 -6.55 -0.70 -9.34
CA LEU A 36 -6.24 0.13 -8.17
C LEU A 36 -6.66 1.57 -8.47
N VAL A 37 -7.50 2.12 -7.60
CA VAL A 37 -8.14 3.44 -7.73
C VAL A 37 -7.53 4.46 -6.78
N ALA A 38 -7.09 4.04 -5.61
CA ALA A 38 -6.39 4.94 -4.69
C ALA A 38 -5.47 4.15 -3.76
N VAL A 39 -4.51 4.84 -3.15
CA VAL A 39 -3.67 4.31 -2.09
C VAL A 39 -3.46 5.33 -0.97
N ARG A 40 -3.43 4.87 0.28
CA ARG A 40 -3.06 5.71 1.44
C ARG A 40 -2.32 4.91 2.49
N ALA A 41 -1.68 5.61 3.42
CA ALA A 41 -1.15 5.05 4.66
C ALA A 41 -1.61 5.92 5.83
N PRO A 42 -2.44 5.43 6.77
CA PRO A 42 -3.03 6.28 7.81
C PRO A 42 -2.27 6.26 9.15
N HIS A 43 -1.10 5.63 9.24
CA HIS A 43 -0.41 5.46 10.52
C HIS A 43 0.28 6.76 10.96
N SER A 44 0.20 7.14 12.24
CA SER A 44 0.73 8.43 12.75
C SER A 44 2.18 8.69 12.33
N ARG A 45 3.03 7.66 12.37
CA ARG A 45 4.47 7.71 12.01
C ARG A 45 4.81 7.22 10.60
N PHE A 46 3.85 6.67 9.86
CA PHE A 46 4.03 6.16 8.50
C PHE A 46 2.77 6.53 7.71
N ARG A 47 2.73 7.75 7.16
CA ARG A 47 1.51 8.32 6.60
C ARG A 47 1.65 8.89 5.21
N SER A 48 0.55 8.82 4.48
CA SER A 48 0.31 9.54 3.24
C SER A 48 -1.15 9.90 3.16
N ASP A 49 -1.43 11.08 2.62
CA ASP A 49 -2.78 11.44 2.19
C ASP A 49 -3.21 10.48 1.07
N PRO A 50 -4.52 10.29 0.85
CA PRO A 50 -5.01 9.51 -0.28
C PRO A 50 -4.45 10.04 -1.60
N VAL A 51 -3.91 9.14 -2.40
CA VAL A 51 -3.44 9.42 -3.76
C VAL A 51 -4.29 8.62 -4.74
N ASP A 52 -4.87 9.30 -5.70
CA ASP A 52 -5.61 8.67 -6.79
C ASP A 52 -4.66 7.87 -7.68
N LEU A 53 -5.12 6.69 -8.07
CA LEU A 53 -4.45 5.76 -8.96
C LEU A 53 -5.36 5.43 -10.13
N ASN A 54 -4.75 5.04 -11.23
CA ASN A 54 -5.44 4.39 -12.32
C ASN A 54 -4.57 3.24 -12.86
N ALA A 55 -4.26 2.28 -11.98
CA ALA A 55 -3.37 1.18 -12.30
C ALA A 55 -4.16 -0.12 -12.47
N LEU A 56 -4.01 -0.77 -13.62
CA LEU A 56 -4.57 -2.10 -13.86
C LEU A 56 -3.53 -3.16 -13.48
N VAL A 57 -3.91 -4.08 -12.59
CA VAL A 57 -3.08 -5.22 -12.19
C VAL A 57 -3.68 -6.47 -12.84
N VAL A 58 -3.11 -6.88 -13.97
CA VAL A 58 -3.44 -8.17 -14.61
C VAL A 58 -2.66 -9.26 -13.88
N GLU A 59 -1.33 -9.25 -13.99
CA GLU A 59 -0.42 -10.10 -13.21
C GLU A 59 0.35 -9.26 -12.17
N GLN A 60 0.85 -8.11 -12.60
CA GLN A 60 1.62 -7.21 -11.75
C GLN A 60 1.48 -5.76 -12.21
N ALA A 61 1.69 -4.83 -11.28
CA ALA A 61 1.82 -3.42 -11.55
C ALA A 61 2.84 -2.79 -10.59
N THR A 62 3.36 -1.63 -10.99
CA THR A 62 4.18 -0.79 -10.12
C THR A 62 3.38 0.44 -9.71
N VAL A 63 3.40 0.75 -8.42
CA VAL A 63 2.76 1.93 -7.84
C VAL A 63 3.79 2.70 -7.04
N GLU A 64 3.90 4.01 -7.26
CA GLU A 64 4.72 4.87 -6.42
C GLU A 64 3.85 5.59 -5.39
N GLN A 65 4.32 5.64 -4.15
CA GLN A 65 3.63 6.32 -3.07
C GLN A 65 4.61 7.20 -2.30
N THR A 66 4.26 8.47 -2.11
CA THR A 66 5.04 9.38 -1.27
C THR A 66 4.50 9.36 0.15
N LEU A 67 5.38 9.13 1.12
CA LEU A 67 5.09 8.85 2.53
C LEU A 67 5.92 9.78 3.43
N ARG A 68 5.31 10.25 4.51
CA ARG A 68 6.01 10.82 5.65
C ARG A 68 6.30 9.69 6.63
N VAL A 69 7.56 9.58 7.03
CA VAL A 69 8.03 8.57 7.98
C VAL A 69 8.71 9.28 9.14
N GLU A 70 8.23 9.06 10.35
CA GLU A 70 8.72 9.66 11.59
C GLU A 70 9.32 8.56 12.48
N ALA A 71 10.56 8.19 12.15
CA ALA A 71 11.36 7.23 12.91
C ALA A 71 12.85 7.50 12.69
N ALA A 72 13.64 7.29 13.73
CA ALA A 72 15.10 7.41 13.66
C ALA A 72 15.73 6.16 13.02
N PRO A 73 16.97 6.23 12.49
CA PRO A 73 17.70 5.05 12.04
C PRO A 73 17.74 3.96 13.11
N GLY A 74 17.48 2.72 12.72
CA GLY A 74 17.41 1.57 13.63
C GLY A 74 16.08 1.38 14.36
N GLU A 75 15.19 2.39 14.37
CA GLU A 75 13.84 2.24 14.93
C GLU A 75 12.94 1.38 14.04
N GLU A 76 11.84 0.92 14.64
CA GLU A 76 10.81 0.16 13.97
C GLU A 76 9.43 0.80 14.18
N ILE A 77 8.61 0.73 13.15
CA ILE A 77 7.19 1.07 13.17
C ILE A 77 6.42 -0.22 12.94
N GLU A 78 5.68 -0.67 13.94
CA GLU A 78 4.83 -1.85 13.87
C GLU A 78 3.37 -1.46 13.55
N ASN A 79 2.57 -2.42 13.08
CA ASN A 79 1.13 -2.24 12.85
C ASN A 79 0.76 -1.05 11.95
N ALA A 80 1.65 -0.66 11.04
CA ALA A 80 1.33 0.31 9.99
C ALA A 80 0.54 -0.37 8.86
N PHE A 81 -0.10 0.42 8.00
CA PHE A 81 -0.89 -0.10 6.89
C PHE A 81 -0.63 0.66 5.60
N VAL A 82 -0.58 -0.09 4.49
CA VAL A 82 -0.79 0.44 3.13
C VAL A 82 -2.16 -0.05 2.68
N ILE A 83 -3.04 0.88 2.34
CA ILE A 83 -4.43 0.58 2.02
C ILE A 83 -4.71 1.01 0.59
N PHE A 84 -5.06 0.04 -0.26
CA PHE A 84 -5.55 0.30 -1.61
C PHE A 84 -7.07 0.33 -1.62
N VAL A 85 -7.64 1.24 -2.41
CA VAL A 85 -8.99 1.09 -2.94
C VAL A 85 -8.86 0.42 -4.29
N ALA A 86 -9.58 -0.68 -4.48
CA ALA A 86 -9.52 -1.50 -5.67
C ALA A 86 -10.92 -1.79 -6.22
N VAL A 87 -11.03 -1.90 -7.54
CA VAL A 87 -12.23 -2.35 -8.22
C VAL A 87 -11.95 -3.68 -8.90
N LYS A 88 -12.81 -4.67 -8.63
CA LYS A 88 -12.79 -5.99 -9.25
C LYS A 88 -14.23 -6.37 -9.58
N GLU A 89 -14.50 -6.71 -10.84
CA GLU A 89 -15.83 -7.13 -11.32
C GLU A 89 -16.97 -6.19 -10.88
N HIS A 90 -16.75 -4.86 -10.94
CA HIS A 90 -17.70 -3.79 -10.55
C HIS A 90 -17.90 -3.60 -9.04
N GLU A 91 -17.27 -4.40 -8.19
CA GLU A 91 -17.27 -4.18 -6.74
C GLU A 91 -16.04 -3.37 -6.31
N THR A 92 -16.25 -2.48 -5.34
CA THR A 92 -15.18 -1.71 -4.72
C THR A 92 -14.73 -2.39 -3.42
N TRP A 93 -13.43 -2.49 -3.24
CA TRP A 93 -12.78 -3.17 -2.13
C TRP A 93 -11.74 -2.25 -1.49
N ARG A 94 -11.59 -2.36 -0.17
CA ARG A 94 -10.39 -1.92 0.54
C ARG A 94 -9.48 -3.13 0.70
N VAL A 95 -8.28 -3.04 0.16
CA VAL A 95 -7.23 -4.05 0.33
C VAL A 95 -6.20 -3.48 1.29
N LEU A 96 -6.08 -4.09 2.47
CA LEU A 96 -5.22 -3.62 3.55
C LEU A 96 -4.01 -4.53 3.63
N PHE A 97 -2.83 -3.94 3.58
CA PHE A 97 -1.58 -4.62 3.86
C PHE A 97 -1.05 -4.12 5.20
N ARG A 98 -0.97 -4.99 6.20
CA ARG A 98 -0.26 -4.68 7.44
C ARG A 98 1.23 -4.72 7.16
N VAL A 99 1.92 -3.65 7.50
CA VAL A 99 3.35 -3.49 7.26
C VAL A 99 4.07 -3.21 8.57
N ARG A 100 5.23 -3.84 8.73
CA ARG A 100 6.25 -3.45 9.70
C ARG A 100 7.36 -2.73 8.95
N VAL A 101 7.78 -1.57 9.45
CA VAL A 101 8.75 -0.71 8.78
C VAL A 101 9.97 -0.58 9.67
N ARG A 102 11.07 -1.19 9.26
CA ARG A 102 12.36 -1.00 9.92
C ARG A 102 13.12 0.11 9.25
N MET A 103 13.66 1.03 10.02
CA MET A 103 14.56 2.07 9.52
C MET A 103 15.97 1.49 9.42
N SER A 104 16.53 1.48 8.21
CA SER A 104 17.92 1.13 7.97
C SER A 104 18.88 2.12 8.64
N ALA A 105 20.16 1.76 8.74
CA ALA A 105 21.18 2.61 9.38
C ALA A 105 21.37 3.97 8.68
N ASP A 106 21.08 4.04 7.38
CA ASP A 106 21.05 5.27 6.58
C ASP A 106 19.74 6.08 6.71
N GLY A 107 18.80 5.59 7.53
CA GLY A 107 17.48 6.17 7.71
C GLY A 107 16.48 5.82 6.61
N THR A 108 16.81 4.90 5.68
CA THR A 108 15.88 4.44 4.66
C THR A 108 14.81 3.51 5.26
N PRO A 109 13.51 3.74 5.03
CA PRO A 109 12.47 2.82 5.48
C PRO A 109 12.52 1.54 4.64
N ALA A 110 12.47 0.39 5.31
CA ALA A 110 12.35 -0.93 4.71
C ALA A 110 11.03 -1.60 5.14
N PRO A 111 9.91 -1.31 4.48
CA PRO A 111 8.63 -1.93 4.79
C PRO A 111 8.63 -3.42 4.41
N VAL A 112 8.12 -4.25 5.32
CA VAL A 112 7.84 -5.66 5.10
C VAL A 112 6.35 -5.89 5.31
N VAL A 113 5.69 -6.51 4.34
CA VAL A 113 4.28 -6.88 4.44
C VAL A 113 4.16 -8.15 5.28
N GLU A 114 3.33 -8.08 6.31
CA GLU A 114 3.14 -9.19 7.25
C GLU A 114 1.81 -9.91 7.04
N ALA A 115 0.79 -9.19 6.59
CA ALA A 115 -0.53 -9.74 6.36
C ALA A 115 -1.29 -8.91 5.32
N MET A 116 -2.28 -9.53 4.70
CA MET A 116 -3.21 -8.91 3.76
C MET A 116 -4.64 -9.28 4.16
N SER A 117 -5.54 -8.31 4.11
CA SER A 117 -6.99 -8.52 4.26
C SER A 117 -7.75 -7.71 3.22
N THR A 118 -8.96 -8.15 2.88
CA THR A 118 -9.89 -7.33 2.10
C THR A 118 -11.17 -7.06 2.86
N HIS A 119 -11.77 -5.92 2.54
CA HIS A 119 -13.11 -5.58 2.98
C HIS A 119 -13.84 -4.98 1.80
N ARG A 120 -15.01 -5.55 1.47
CA ARG A 120 -15.91 -4.92 0.51
C ARG A 120 -16.29 -3.53 1.03
N VAL A 121 -16.18 -2.52 0.18
CA VAL A 121 -16.74 -1.20 0.49
C VAL A 121 -18.26 -1.34 0.32
N GLY A 122 -18.97 -1.42 1.44
CA GLY A 122 -20.43 -1.32 1.40
C GLY A 122 -20.84 0.06 0.90
N PHE A 123 -21.96 0.13 0.18
CA PHE A 123 -22.66 1.39 -0.02
C PHE A 123 -23.05 1.92 1.36
N THR A 124 -22.30 2.87 1.89
CA THR A 124 -22.85 3.76 2.92
C THR A 124 -23.12 5.06 2.19
N GLU A 125 -24.36 5.20 1.69
CA GLU A 125 -24.92 6.54 1.52
C GLU A 125 -24.84 7.23 2.88
N VAL A 126 -24.04 8.28 2.96
CA VAL A 126 -24.22 9.36 3.93
C VAL A 126 -23.96 10.67 3.21
#